data_AF-A0A8K0X2X3-F1
#
_entry.id   AF-A0A8K0X2X3-F1
#
_cell.length_a   1.000
_cell.length_b   1.000
_cell.length_c   1.000
_cell.angle_alpha   90.00
_cell.angle_beta   90.00
_cell.angle_gamma   90.00
#
_symmetry.space_group_name_H-M   'P 1'
#
loop_
_entity.id
_entity.type
_entity.pdbx_description
1 polymer ?
#
loop_
_entity_poly.entity_id
_entity_poly.type
_entity_poly.pdbx_seq_one_letter_code
_entity_poly.pdbx_strand_id
1 'polypeptide(L)'
;MSRRALTKGSMPLARAFAPRAATVQSPLVLFTSTPPPSFRAQHLHRLDASAPRRAFFSLPDLPSPPQTLTATRILPYSSADLYTLVSDVDAYSKFVPYCSQSRVTKWSDPDPSRPDSPKSPIQADLRVGWGGFEETFTSRLRCVPGQSVEALSGADALDPSASREQIKDAGGAVFKSLVTKWQIRPVDSANNQTRVDLVIRFQFANPLYAAVSAAVSEKVAGVMIEAFEKRARSILGTPKSALK
;
A
#
# COMPACT_ATOMS: atom_id res chain seq x y z
N MET A 1 -5.81 21.26 -55.22
CA MET A 1 -4.57 20.92 -55.98
C MET A 1 -3.43 21.52 -55.17
N SER A 2 -2.43 20.82 -54.64
CA SER A 2 -1.67 19.69 -55.13
C SER A 2 -1.21 18.82 -53.95
N ARG A 3 -1.13 17.51 -54.21
CA ARG A 3 -0.71 16.44 -53.31
C ARG A 3 0.81 16.44 -53.21
N ARG A 4 1.36 16.11 -52.03
CA ARG A 4 2.58 15.28 -51.94
C ARG A 4 2.47 14.33 -50.75
N ALA A 5 2.71 13.07 -51.06
CA ALA A 5 2.68 11.91 -50.20
C ALA A 5 4.10 11.32 -50.07
N LEU A 6 4.20 10.36 -49.16
CA LEU A 6 5.22 9.31 -49.01
C LEU A 6 6.54 9.66 -48.29
N THR A 7 6.76 8.98 -47.16
CA THR A 7 7.67 7.83 -46.99
C THR A 7 7.60 7.38 -45.52
N LYS A 8 6.87 6.34 -45.13
CA LYS A 8 7.28 4.91 -45.05
C LYS A 8 8.77 4.70 -44.73
N GLY A 9 9.09 4.56 -43.45
CA GLY A 9 10.32 3.96 -42.94
C GLY A 9 9.99 2.71 -42.14
N SER A 10 10.41 1.56 -42.66
CA SER A 10 10.19 0.21 -42.15
C SER A 10 11.48 -0.33 -41.54
N MET A 11 11.42 -0.84 -40.29
CA MET A 11 12.12 -2.01 -39.71
C MET A 11 13.68 -2.09 -39.82
N PRO A 12 14.40 -2.58 -38.79
CA PRO A 12 14.44 -4.03 -38.58
C PRO A 12 14.44 -4.53 -37.14
N LEU A 13 14.00 -5.79 -37.02
CA LEU A 13 14.16 -6.70 -35.90
C LEU A 13 15.59 -6.74 -35.38
N ALA A 14 15.75 -6.69 -34.06
CA ALA A 14 16.91 -7.25 -33.37
C ALA A 14 16.48 -8.53 -32.62
N ARG A 15 16.99 -9.65 -33.14
CA ARG A 15 16.92 -11.00 -32.59
C ARG A 15 17.85 -11.12 -31.37
N ALA A 16 17.36 -11.90 -30.40
CA ALA A 16 18.09 -12.86 -29.55
C ALA A 16 19.32 -12.37 -28.75
N PHE A 17 19.34 -12.65 -27.44
CA PHE A 17 20.30 -13.59 -26.85
C PHE A 17 19.96 -13.78 -25.36
N ALA A 18 19.51 -14.99 -25.04
CA ALA A 18 19.41 -15.49 -23.67
C ALA A 18 20.81 -15.93 -23.18
N PRO A 19 21.26 -15.57 -21.97
CA PRO A 19 22.42 -16.20 -21.37
C PRO A 19 22.02 -17.49 -20.65
N ARG A 20 22.82 -18.51 -20.94
CA ARG A 20 22.74 -19.92 -20.54
C ARG A 20 22.76 -20.09 -19.01
N ALA A 21 21.94 -21.02 -18.54
CA ALA A 21 22.09 -21.63 -17.23
C ALA A 21 23.44 -22.36 -17.14
N ALA A 22 24.25 -21.99 -16.15
CA ALA A 22 25.46 -22.72 -15.79
C ALA A 22 25.12 -23.73 -14.69
N THR A 23 25.03 -25.00 -15.09
CA THR A 23 25.01 -26.15 -14.20
C THR A 23 26.37 -26.25 -13.50
N VAL A 24 26.41 -26.00 -12.19
CA VAL A 24 27.58 -26.34 -11.35
C VAL A 24 27.34 -27.71 -10.74
N GLN A 25 28.15 -28.65 -11.19
CA GLN A 25 28.18 -30.05 -10.80
C GLN A 25 29.17 -30.19 -9.64
N SER A 26 28.69 -30.49 -8.44
CA SER A 26 29.56 -30.77 -7.28
C SER A 26 29.83 -32.28 -7.17
N PRO A 27 31.08 -32.71 -6.94
CA PRO A 27 31.44 -34.11 -6.89
C PRO A 27 31.05 -34.77 -5.56
N LEU A 28 30.48 -35.98 -5.70
CA LEU A 28 30.33 -37.01 -4.68
C LEU A 28 31.68 -37.33 -4.04
N VAL A 29 31.78 -37.20 -2.72
CA VAL A 29 32.89 -37.77 -1.94
C VAL A 29 32.34 -38.94 -1.14
N LEU A 30 32.71 -40.14 -1.58
CA LEU A 30 32.49 -41.40 -0.88
C LEU A 30 33.45 -41.46 0.31
N PHE A 31 32.91 -41.51 1.53
CA PHE A 31 33.65 -41.91 2.71
C PHE A 31 33.16 -43.29 3.16
N THR A 32 33.96 -44.30 2.88
CA THR A 32 33.90 -45.61 3.51
C THR A 32 34.66 -45.56 4.83
N SER A 33 34.01 -45.90 5.95
CA SER A 33 34.72 -46.25 7.18
C SER A 33 33.89 -47.22 8.03
N THR A 34 34.34 -48.46 8.00
CA THR A 34 34.27 -49.59 8.94
C THR A 34 33.53 -49.44 10.29
N PRO A 35 32.81 -50.49 10.75
CA PRO A 35 32.17 -50.54 12.07
C PRO A 35 33.12 -51.05 13.18
N PRO A 36 33.02 -50.54 14.43
CA PRO A 36 33.72 -51.12 15.58
C PRO A 36 32.86 -52.19 16.32
N PRO A 37 33.51 -53.04 17.15
CA PRO A 37 32.94 -54.29 17.65
C PRO A 37 31.95 -54.11 18.82
N SER A 38 31.08 -55.11 18.93
CA SER A 38 30.07 -55.28 19.99
C SER A 38 30.72 -55.41 21.36
N PHE A 39 30.41 -54.51 22.29
CA PHE A 39 30.66 -54.70 23.72
C PHE A 39 29.37 -54.68 24.53
N ARG A 40 29.37 -55.61 25.46
CA ARG A 40 28.28 -56.14 26.28
C ARG A 40 27.77 -55.12 27.31
N ALA A 41 26.45 -55.12 27.48
CA ALA A 41 25.70 -54.28 28.41
C ALA A 41 26.15 -54.41 29.87
N GLN A 42 26.33 -53.27 30.54
CA GLN A 42 26.17 -53.14 31.99
C GLN A 42 25.43 -51.85 32.33
N HIS A 43 24.27 -52.07 32.95
CA HIS A 43 23.46 -51.21 33.80
C HIS A 43 24.18 -49.97 34.35
N LEU A 44 23.68 -48.75 34.10
CA LEU A 44 23.79 -47.60 35.00
C LEU A 44 22.69 -46.56 34.67
N HIS A 45 22.26 -45.88 35.72
CA HIS A 45 21.03 -45.12 35.88
C HIS A 45 20.66 -44.13 34.76
N ARG A 46 19.39 -44.19 34.35
CA ARG A 46 18.70 -43.24 33.46
C ARG A 46 18.63 -41.87 34.16
N LEU A 47 19.57 -40.98 33.86
CA LEU A 47 19.37 -39.55 34.04
C LEU A 47 18.61 -39.06 32.80
N ASP A 48 17.35 -38.71 33.01
CA ASP A 48 16.46 -38.18 31.99
C ASP A 48 16.95 -36.78 31.58
N ALA A 49 17.81 -36.74 30.57
CA ALA A 49 18.26 -35.50 29.96
C ALA A 49 17.14 -34.98 29.05
N SER A 50 16.24 -34.19 29.65
CA SER A 50 15.26 -33.38 28.92
C SER A 50 16.02 -32.42 28.00
N ALA A 51 16.11 -32.78 26.72
CA ALA A 51 16.62 -31.89 25.69
C ALA A 51 15.67 -30.70 25.56
N PRO A 52 16.12 -29.44 25.72
CA PRO A 52 15.30 -28.29 25.44
C PRO A 52 15.03 -28.25 23.94
N ARG A 53 13.83 -28.71 23.53
CA ARG A 53 13.31 -28.48 22.20
C ARG A 53 13.26 -26.96 22.01
N ARG A 54 14.18 -26.40 21.23
CA ARG A 54 14.07 -25.01 20.77
C ARG A 54 12.72 -24.89 20.06
N ALA A 55 11.77 -24.22 20.69
CA ALA A 55 10.51 -23.87 20.07
C ALA A 55 10.84 -22.94 18.90
N PHE A 56 10.85 -23.50 17.69
CA PHE A 56 10.80 -22.70 16.47
C PHE A 56 9.52 -21.86 16.55
N PHE A 57 9.69 -20.54 16.69
CA PHE A 57 8.68 -19.48 16.61
C PHE A 57 7.23 -19.97 16.52
N SER A 58 6.69 -20.44 17.65
CA SER A 58 5.25 -20.59 17.77
C SER A 58 4.74 -19.18 18.02
N LEU A 59 4.50 -18.43 16.94
CA LEU A 59 3.72 -17.20 17.05
C LEU A 59 2.37 -17.62 17.64
N PRO A 60 1.98 -17.15 18.84
CA PRO A 60 0.64 -17.37 19.32
C PRO A 60 -0.33 -16.84 18.27
N ASP A 61 -1.53 -17.42 18.18
CA ASP A 61 -2.62 -16.95 17.33
C ASP A 61 -3.08 -15.57 17.86
N LEU A 62 -2.22 -14.57 17.65
CA LEU A 62 -2.39 -13.23 18.16
C LEU A 62 -3.45 -12.59 17.26
N PRO A 63 -4.58 -12.14 17.80
CA PRO A 63 -5.51 -11.36 17.01
C PRO A 63 -4.76 -10.15 16.46
N SER A 64 -4.98 -9.79 15.19
CA SER A 64 -4.58 -8.49 14.67
C SER A 64 -5.66 -7.48 15.07
N PRO A 65 -5.51 -6.71 16.16
CA PRO A 65 -6.52 -5.75 16.55
C PRO A 65 -6.67 -4.65 15.49
N PRO A 66 -7.86 -4.06 15.33
CA PRO A 66 -8.00 -2.84 14.55
C PRO A 66 -7.07 -1.74 15.09
N GLN A 67 -6.37 -1.07 14.19
CA GLN A 67 -5.46 0.04 14.48
C GLN A 67 -6.01 1.33 13.87
N THR A 68 -5.72 2.46 14.51
CA THR A 68 -6.10 3.79 14.01
C THR A 68 -4.90 4.70 14.02
N LEU A 69 -4.62 5.34 12.88
CA LEU A 69 -3.62 6.37 12.73
C LEU A 69 -4.31 7.69 12.40
N THR A 70 -3.83 8.79 12.97
CA THR A 70 -4.37 10.11 12.71
C THR A 70 -3.26 11.12 12.45
N ALA A 71 -3.54 12.08 11.58
CA ALA A 71 -2.68 13.23 11.38
C ALA A 71 -3.53 14.46 11.00
N THR A 72 -3.15 15.62 11.52
CA THR A 72 -3.83 16.89 11.23
C THR A 72 -2.81 17.93 10.80
N ARG A 73 -3.12 18.72 9.78
CA ARG A 73 -2.36 19.92 9.41
C ARG A 73 -3.30 21.07 9.06
N ILE A 74 -2.85 22.30 9.32
CA ILE A 74 -3.46 23.51 8.77
C ILE A 74 -2.55 23.97 7.64
N LEU A 75 -3.12 24.06 6.44
CA LEU A 75 -2.39 24.38 5.23
C LEU A 75 -2.91 25.71 4.65
N PRO A 76 -2.01 26.58 4.18
CA PRO A 76 -2.35 27.88 3.60
C PRO A 76 -2.77 27.76 2.11
N TYR A 77 -3.71 26.86 1.83
CA TYR A 77 -4.35 26.71 0.51
C TYR A 77 -5.87 26.57 0.67
N SER A 78 -6.61 26.84 -0.41
CA SER A 78 -8.07 26.71 -0.40
C SER A 78 -8.50 25.23 -0.22
N SER A 79 -9.71 25.01 0.31
CA SER A 79 -10.24 23.66 0.46
C SER A 79 -10.45 22.96 -0.88
N ALA A 80 -10.78 23.70 -1.94
CA ALA A 80 -10.94 23.17 -3.29
C ALA A 80 -9.61 22.64 -3.87
N ASP A 81 -8.51 23.38 -3.67
CA ASP A 81 -7.19 22.96 -4.16
C ASP A 81 -6.70 21.71 -3.42
N LEU A 82 -6.84 21.71 -2.09
CA LEU A 82 -6.44 20.56 -1.28
C LEU A 82 -7.32 19.34 -1.54
N TYR A 83 -8.61 19.54 -1.78
CA TYR A 83 -9.49 18.46 -2.21
C TYR A 83 -9.03 17.88 -3.54
N THR A 84 -8.74 18.73 -4.53
CA THR A 84 -8.27 18.28 -5.85
C THR A 84 -7.01 17.44 -5.72
N LEU A 85 -6.06 17.88 -4.88
CA LEU A 85 -4.83 17.14 -4.60
C LEU A 85 -5.09 15.78 -3.95
N VAL A 86 -5.98 15.73 -2.95
CA VAL A 86 -6.32 14.47 -2.26
C VAL A 86 -7.12 13.54 -3.18
N SER A 87 -8.01 14.07 -4.02
CA SER A 87 -8.80 13.27 -4.96
C SER A 87 -8.04 12.79 -6.19
N ASP A 88 -6.87 13.37 -6.50
CA ASP A 88 -5.99 12.95 -7.60
C ASP A 88 -5.20 11.68 -7.23
N VAL A 89 -5.93 10.58 -7.10
CA VAL A 89 -5.39 9.29 -6.66
C VAL A 89 -4.32 8.79 -7.64
N ASP A 90 -4.48 8.96 -8.96
CA ASP A 90 -3.49 8.54 -9.97
C ASP A 90 -2.09 9.15 -9.73
N ALA A 91 -2.00 10.33 -9.12
CA ALA A 91 -0.73 10.97 -8.82
C ALA A 91 -0.01 10.40 -7.59
N TYR A 92 -0.66 9.59 -6.75
CA TYR A 92 -0.11 9.18 -5.44
C TYR A 92 1.23 8.44 -5.58
N SER A 93 1.40 7.60 -6.59
CA SER A 93 2.66 6.87 -6.85
C SER A 93 3.88 7.79 -7.07
N LYS A 94 3.66 9.08 -7.36
CA LYS A 94 4.73 10.06 -7.62
C LYS A 94 5.27 10.70 -6.34
N PHE A 95 4.52 10.68 -5.24
CA PHE A 95 4.88 11.47 -4.04
C PHE A 95 4.48 10.84 -2.71
N VAL A 96 3.50 9.94 -2.67
CA VAL A 96 3.07 9.28 -1.44
C VAL A 96 4.11 8.21 -1.07
N PRO A 97 4.73 8.28 0.10
CA PRO A 97 5.69 7.29 0.56
C PRO A 97 5.07 5.90 0.55
N TYR A 98 5.88 4.89 0.23
CA TYR A 98 5.47 3.48 0.21
C TYR A 98 4.45 3.10 -0.88
N CYS A 99 3.88 4.07 -1.61
CA CYS A 99 2.98 3.82 -2.73
C CYS A 99 3.80 3.67 -4.02
N SER A 100 4.00 2.44 -4.48
CA SER A 100 4.74 2.15 -5.72
C SER A 100 3.87 2.25 -6.96
N GLN A 101 2.57 2.00 -6.85
CA GLN A 101 1.60 2.19 -7.92
C GLN A 101 0.29 2.77 -7.39
N SER A 102 -0.34 3.61 -8.19
CA SER A 102 -1.67 4.15 -7.94
C SER A 102 -2.41 4.32 -9.24
N ARG A 103 -3.64 3.80 -9.31
CA ARG A 103 -4.45 3.88 -10.52
C ARG A 103 -5.94 3.95 -10.22
N VAL A 104 -6.63 4.96 -10.72
CA VAL A 104 -8.10 4.99 -10.73
C VAL A 104 -8.61 4.01 -11.77
N THR A 105 -9.43 3.07 -11.34
CA THR A 105 -10.00 2.02 -12.20
C THR A 105 -11.43 2.32 -12.62
N LYS A 106 -12.16 3.13 -11.84
CA LYS A 106 -13.52 3.57 -12.18
C LYS A 106 -13.75 5.01 -11.74
N TRP A 107 -14.50 5.73 -12.57
CA TRP A 107 -14.91 7.12 -12.37
C TRP A 107 -16.44 7.22 -12.29
N SER A 108 -16.94 8.27 -11.64
CA SER A 108 -18.36 8.56 -11.57
C SER A 108 -18.94 8.88 -12.95
N ASP A 109 -20.24 8.65 -13.09
CA ASP A 109 -20.98 9.18 -14.23
C ASP A 109 -21.01 10.72 -14.19
N PRO A 110 -21.15 11.38 -15.36
CA PRO A 110 -21.36 12.83 -15.41
C PRO A 110 -22.63 13.22 -14.64
N ASP A 111 -22.56 14.31 -13.87
CA ASP A 111 -23.74 14.87 -13.22
C ASP A 111 -24.65 15.54 -14.29
N PRO A 112 -25.87 15.04 -14.54
CA PRO A 112 -26.76 15.62 -15.54
C PRO A 112 -27.20 17.05 -15.18
N SER A 113 -27.16 17.43 -13.89
CA SER A 113 -27.44 18.80 -13.44
C SER A 113 -26.24 19.73 -13.62
N ARG A 114 -25.03 19.18 -13.72
CA ARG A 114 -23.78 19.92 -13.92
C ARG A 114 -22.84 19.17 -14.88
N PRO A 115 -23.08 19.26 -16.21
CA PRO A 115 -22.33 18.51 -17.21
C PRO A 115 -20.83 18.81 -17.22
N ASP A 116 -20.46 20.04 -16.85
CA ASP A 116 -19.07 20.51 -16.81
C ASP A 116 -18.35 20.19 -15.49
N SER A 117 -19.04 19.55 -14.54
CA SER A 117 -18.40 19.17 -13.26
C SER A 117 -17.37 18.05 -13.48
N PRO A 118 -16.20 18.13 -12.81
CA PRO A 118 -15.19 17.09 -12.92
C PRO A 118 -15.71 15.77 -12.34
N LYS A 119 -15.42 14.68 -13.04
CA LYS A 119 -15.74 13.32 -12.56
C LYS A 119 -14.97 13.04 -11.28
N SER A 120 -15.61 12.35 -10.35
CA SER A 120 -14.98 11.90 -9.12
C SER A 120 -14.52 10.45 -9.26
N PRO A 121 -13.38 10.04 -8.70
CA PRO A 121 -12.97 8.65 -8.69
C PRO A 121 -13.89 7.86 -7.76
N ILE A 122 -14.30 6.66 -8.18
CA ILE A 122 -15.18 5.77 -7.39
C ILE A 122 -14.50 4.45 -7.04
N GLN A 123 -13.44 4.07 -7.77
CA GLN A 123 -12.62 2.90 -7.45
C GLN A 123 -11.18 3.14 -7.89
N ALA A 124 -10.22 2.75 -7.06
CA ALA A 124 -8.79 2.83 -7.38
C ALA A 124 -8.02 1.66 -6.78
N ASP A 125 -6.94 1.27 -7.45
CA ASP A 125 -6.00 0.26 -6.98
C ASP A 125 -4.73 0.95 -6.53
N LEU A 126 -4.29 0.62 -5.31
CA LEU A 126 -3.03 1.07 -4.76
C LEU A 126 -2.13 -0.13 -4.54
N ARG A 127 -0.86 0.01 -4.93
CA ARG A 127 0.20 -0.91 -4.53
C ARG A 127 1.07 -0.23 -3.49
N VAL A 128 1.11 -0.80 -2.30
CA VAL A 128 1.81 -0.24 -1.15
C VAL A 128 2.78 -1.28 -0.59
N GLY A 129 3.99 -0.85 -0.23
CA GLY A 129 5.00 -1.73 0.33
C GLY A 129 5.74 -1.17 1.53
N TRP A 130 5.95 -2.00 2.55
CA TRP A 130 6.74 -1.69 3.74
C TRP A 130 7.48 -2.94 4.23
N GLY A 131 8.68 -2.76 4.77
CA GLY A 131 9.39 -3.84 5.46
C GLY A 131 9.67 -5.10 4.62
N GLY A 132 9.81 -4.97 3.30
CA GLY A 132 10.08 -6.10 2.39
C GLY A 132 8.84 -6.80 1.81
N PHE A 133 7.64 -6.29 2.11
CA PHE A 133 6.38 -6.74 1.52
C PHE A 133 5.84 -5.67 0.57
N GLU A 134 5.23 -6.07 -0.55
CA GLU A 134 4.55 -5.17 -1.47
C GLU A 134 3.24 -5.81 -1.91
N GLU A 135 2.15 -5.09 -1.72
CA GLU A 135 0.81 -5.66 -1.80
C GLU A 135 -0.14 -4.68 -2.50
N THR A 136 -1.07 -5.22 -3.28
CA THR A 136 -2.06 -4.43 -4.02
C THR A 136 -3.43 -4.64 -3.40
N PHE A 137 -4.16 -3.54 -3.18
CA PHE A 137 -5.54 -3.56 -2.72
C PHE A 137 -6.39 -2.58 -3.51
N THR A 138 -7.69 -2.89 -3.60
CA THR A 138 -8.67 -2.08 -4.32
C THR A 138 -9.53 -1.31 -3.32
N SER A 139 -9.59 0.00 -3.50
CA SER A 139 -10.41 0.90 -2.68
C SER A 139 -11.65 1.34 -3.45
N ARG A 140 -12.80 1.30 -2.80
CA ARG A 140 -13.99 2.08 -3.20
C ARG A 140 -13.89 3.47 -2.61
N LEU A 141 -14.15 4.48 -3.43
CA LEU A 141 -13.98 5.88 -3.09
C LEU A 141 -15.33 6.58 -2.96
N ARG A 142 -15.46 7.40 -1.91
CA ARG A 142 -16.57 8.31 -1.68
C ARG A 142 -16.01 9.72 -1.53
N CYS A 143 -16.28 10.55 -2.53
CA CYS A 143 -15.76 11.90 -2.58
C CYS A 143 -16.90 12.91 -2.41
N VAL A 144 -16.71 13.89 -1.52
CA VAL A 144 -17.56 15.06 -1.39
C VAL A 144 -16.72 16.27 -1.79
N PRO A 145 -16.98 16.88 -2.97
CA PRO A 145 -16.17 17.96 -3.51
C PRO A 145 -15.87 19.08 -2.49
N GLY A 146 -14.58 19.40 -2.33
CA GLY A 146 -14.10 20.44 -1.42
C GLY A 146 -14.18 20.10 0.08
N GLN A 147 -14.64 18.91 0.46
CA GLN A 147 -14.92 18.56 1.87
C GLN A 147 -14.27 17.26 2.34
N SER A 148 -14.39 16.17 1.58
CA SER A 148 -13.82 14.89 2.04
C SER A 148 -13.56 13.88 0.94
N VAL A 149 -12.61 12.99 1.19
CA VAL A 149 -12.33 11.79 0.40
C VAL A 149 -12.24 10.61 1.36
N GLU A 150 -13.08 9.61 1.16
CA GLU A 150 -13.09 8.37 1.95
C GLU A 150 -12.81 7.18 1.04
N ALA A 151 -11.84 6.36 1.42
CA ALA A 151 -11.42 5.16 0.72
C ALA A 151 -11.68 3.94 1.62
N LEU A 152 -12.38 2.94 1.09
CA LEU A 152 -12.78 1.72 1.78
C LEU A 152 -12.22 0.51 1.04
N SER A 153 -11.53 -0.40 1.74
CA SER A 153 -11.02 -1.66 1.20
C SER A 153 -11.33 -2.82 2.14
N GLY A 154 -11.21 -4.06 1.65
CA GLY A 154 -11.56 -5.25 2.42
C GLY A 154 -13.05 -5.29 2.74
N ALA A 155 -13.39 -5.71 3.96
CA ALA A 155 -14.78 -5.85 4.40
C ALA A 155 -15.56 -4.52 4.35
N ASP A 156 -14.91 -3.38 4.60
CA ASP A 156 -15.59 -2.07 4.61
C ASP A 156 -16.02 -1.61 3.22
N ALA A 157 -15.45 -2.17 2.15
CA ALA A 157 -15.82 -1.85 0.78
C ALA A 157 -17.07 -2.59 0.30
N LEU A 158 -17.49 -3.64 1.02
CA LEU A 158 -18.45 -4.62 0.53
C LEU A 158 -19.72 -4.67 1.38
N ASP A 159 -20.70 -5.42 0.89
CA ASP A 159 -21.89 -5.74 1.64
C ASP A 159 -21.54 -6.67 2.82
N PRO A 160 -22.21 -6.58 3.99
CA PRO A 160 -21.98 -7.48 5.12
C PRO A 160 -22.13 -8.98 4.81
N SER A 161 -22.86 -9.34 3.74
CA SER A 161 -23.01 -10.73 3.27
C SER A 161 -21.88 -11.22 2.35
N ALA A 162 -20.87 -10.38 2.07
CA ALA A 162 -19.77 -10.73 1.18
C ALA A 162 -18.95 -11.93 1.69
N SER A 163 -18.54 -12.79 0.76
CA SER A 163 -17.70 -13.95 1.07
C SER A 163 -16.27 -13.54 1.42
N ARG A 164 -15.52 -14.46 2.05
CA ARG A 164 -14.12 -14.23 2.42
C ARG A 164 -13.24 -13.94 1.21
N GLU A 165 -13.53 -14.57 0.08
CA GLU A 165 -12.82 -14.39 -1.19
C GLU A 165 -13.04 -12.98 -1.72
N GLN A 166 -14.28 -12.48 -1.70
CA GLN A 166 -14.59 -11.11 -2.13
C GLN A 166 -13.88 -10.07 -1.26
N ILE A 167 -13.86 -10.30 0.07
CA ILE A 167 -13.11 -9.43 1.01
C ILE A 167 -11.63 -9.42 0.67
N LYS A 168 -11.04 -10.58 0.34
CA LYS A 168 -9.63 -10.68 -0.06
C LYS A 168 -9.36 -9.99 -1.39
N ASP A 169 -10.27 -10.08 -2.36
CA ASP A 169 -10.12 -9.39 -3.64
C ASP A 169 -10.16 -7.87 -3.46
N ALA A 170 -11.03 -7.35 -2.57
CA ALA A 170 -11.09 -5.93 -2.27
C ALA A 170 -9.91 -5.45 -1.41
N GLY A 171 -9.58 -6.15 -0.33
CA GLY A 171 -8.54 -5.76 0.63
C GLY A 171 -7.12 -6.21 0.28
N GLY A 172 -6.96 -6.96 -0.81
CA GLY A 172 -5.75 -7.71 -1.10
C GLY A 172 -5.48 -8.83 -0.09
N ALA A 173 -4.27 -9.38 -0.11
CA ALA A 173 -3.84 -10.38 0.87
C ALA A 173 -3.63 -9.78 2.28
N VAL A 174 -3.64 -8.46 2.40
CA VAL A 174 -3.13 -7.76 3.59
C VAL A 174 -4.20 -7.22 4.50
N PHE A 175 -5.25 -6.60 3.95
CA PHE A 175 -6.23 -5.89 4.77
C PHE A 175 -7.54 -6.67 4.85
N LYS A 176 -7.92 -7.05 6.07
CA LYS A 176 -9.28 -7.50 6.35
C LYS A 176 -10.25 -6.32 6.30
N SER A 177 -9.80 -5.18 6.80
CA SER A 177 -10.54 -3.92 6.87
C SER A 177 -9.55 -2.77 6.69
N LEU A 178 -9.91 -1.78 5.88
CA LEU A 178 -9.13 -0.56 5.69
C LEU A 178 -10.08 0.58 5.33
N VAL A 179 -10.06 1.62 6.14
CA VAL A 179 -10.81 2.86 5.95
C VAL A 179 -9.85 4.03 6.08
N THR A 180 -9.62 4.74 4.98
CA THR A 180 -8.88 6.00 4.97
C THR A 180 -9.84 7.14 4.75
N LYS A 181 -9.82 8.14 5.63
CA LYS A 181 -10.70 9.30 5.56
C LYS A 181 -9.89 10.58 5.64
N TRP A 182 -10.06 11.42 4.62
CA TRP A 182 -9.62 12.79 4.58
C TRP A 182 -10.80 13.71 4.83
N GLN A 183 -10.67 14.62 5.79
CA GLN A 183 -11.59 15.73 5.99
C GLN A 183 -10.86 17.04 5.73
N ILE A 184 -11.51 17.94 5.00
CA ILE A 184 -10.97 19.19 4.51
C ILE A 184 -11.95 20.27 4.92
N ARG A 185 -11.52 21.16 5.80
CA ARG A 185 -12.38 22.18 6.40
C ARG A 185 -11.73 23.55 6.29
N PRO A 186 -12.36 24.53 5.64
CA PRO A 186 -11.90 25.92 5.71
C PRO A 186 -11.82 26.36 7.18
N VAL A 187 -10.68 26.95 7.55
CA VAL A 187 -10.47 27.60 8.85
C VAL A 187 -10.67 29.11 8.70
N ASP A 188 -10.06 29.67 7.65
CA ASP A 188 -10.20 31.07 7.28
C ASP A 188 -10.22 31.17 5.74
N SER A 189 -11.41 31.39 5.20
CA SER A 189 -11.61 31.52 3.75
C SER A 189 -10.98 32.79 3.17
N ALA A 190 -10.82 33.86 3.96
CA ALA A 190 -10.21 35.10 3.48
C ALA A 190 -8.70 34.93 3.27
N ASN A 191 -8.05 34.14 4.12
CA ASN A 191 -6.62 33.86 4.06
C ASN A 191 -6.28 32.51 3.40
N ASN A 192 -7.27 31.82 2.81
CA ASN A 192 -7.13 30.48 2.25
C ASN A 192 -6.44 29.51 3.22
N GLN A 193 -6.83 29.52 4.50
CA GLN A 193 -6.36 28.53 5.46
C GLN A 193 -7.37 27.40 5.58
N THR A 194 -6.88 26.18 5.41
CA THR A 194 -7.70 24.97 5.45
C THR A 194 -7.07 23.95 6.37
N ARG A 195 -7.89 23.39 7.26
CA ARG A 195 -7.52 22.24 8.09
C ARG A 195 -7.77 20.96 7.30
N VAL A 196 -6.76 20.08 7.30
CA VAL A 196 -6.82 18.74 6.74
C VAL A 196 -6.62 17.73 7.86
N ASP A 197 -7.58 16.84 8.03
CA ASP A 197 -7.55 15.73 8.98
C ASP A 197 -7.51 14.40 8.21
N LEU A 198 -6.47 13.61 8.44
CA LEU A 198 -6.29 12.25 7.94
C LEU A 198 -6.55 11.26 9.07
N VAL A 199 -7.44 10.30 8.82
CA VAL A 199 -7.69 9.15 9.70
C VAL A 199 -7.57 7.87 8.89
N ILE A 200 -6.76 6.92 9.34
CA ILE A 200 -6.60 5.61 8.72
C ILE A 200 -6.92 4.55 9.77
N ARG A 201 -8.00 3.81 9.56
CA ARG A 201 -8.39 2.66 10.38
C ARG A 201 -8.14 1.39 9.59
N PHE A 202 -7.43 0.42 10.15
CA PHE A 202 -7.17 -0.82 9.43
C PHE A 202 -7.06 -2.02 10.36
N GLN A 203 -7.31 -3.19 9.79
CA GLN A 203 -7.08 -4.48 10.41
C GLN A 203 -6.39 -5.38 9.40
N PHE A 204 -5.24 -5.94 9.77
CA PHE A 204 -4.57 -6.90 8.90
C PHE A 204 -5.35 -8.22 8.81
N ALA A 205 -5.23 -8.90 7.67
CA ALA A 205 -5.79 -10.23 7.46
C ALA A 205 -4.90 -11.33 8.08
N ASN A 206 -3.60 -11.05 8.23
CA ASN A 206 -2.62 -11.96 8.82
C ASN A 206 -1.89 -11.30 10.01
N PRO A 207 -1.87 -11.91 11.20
CA PRO A 207 -1.12 -11.44 12.37
C PRO A 207 0.37 -11.15 12.12
N LEU A 208 0.99 -11.86 11.16
CA LEU A 208 2.38 -11.62 10.78
C LEU A 208 2.58 -10.18 10.26
N TYR A 209 1.65 -9.68 9.43
CA TYR A 209 1.71 -8.30 8.94
C TYR A 209 1.64 -7.30 10.10
N ALA A 210 0.76 -7.56 11.08
CA ALA A 210 0.64 -6.72 12.27
C ALA A 210 1.94 -6.68 13.08
N ALA A 211 2.63 -7.81 13.23
CA ALA A 211 3.90 -7.90 13.96
C ALA A 211 5.03 -7.12 13.26
N VAL A 212 5.18 -7.27 11.93
CA VAL A 212 6.25 -6.60 11.18
C VAL A 212 5.99 -5.10 10.99
N SER A 213 4.73 -4.66 10.97
CA SER A 213 4.38 -3.26 10.77
C SER A 213 4.32 -2.43 12.06
N ALA A 214 4.30 -3.08 13.23
CA ALA A 214 4.05 -2.42 14.52
C ALA A 214 5.03 -1.25 14.80
N ALA A 215 6.31 -1.42 14.45
CA ALA A 215 7.32 -0.37 14.68
C ALA A 215 7.19 0.83 13.72
N VAL A 216 6.50 0.67 12.58
CA VAL A 216 6.42 1.68 11.52
C VAL A 216 5.09 2.43 11.56
N SER A 217 4.02 1.77 12.01
CA SER A 217 2.65 2.29 11.97
C SER A 217 2.49 3.66 12.64
N GLU A 218 3.15 3.91 13.77
CA GLU A 218 3.03 5.16 14.53
C GLU A 218 3.48 6.41 13.74
N LYS A 219 4.42 6.27 12.81
CA LYS A 219 4.98 7.41 12.05
C LYS A 219 4.30 7.61 10.69
N VAL A 220 3.60 6.59 10.19
CA VAL A 220 3.11 6.52 8.80
C VAL A 220 2.15 7.66 8.47
N ALA A 221 1.17 7.97 9.33
CA ALA A 221 0.25 9.08 9.08
C ALA A 221 0.94 10.46 9.03
N GLY A 222 1.96 10.67 9.85
CA GLY A 222 2.76 11.89 9.85
C GLY A 222 3.57 12.06 8.55
N VAL A 223 4.23 10.99 8.09
CA VAL A 223 4.99 11.02 6.83
C VAL A 223 4.05 11.22 5.64
N MET A 224 2.87 10.59 5.65
CA MET A 224 1.87 10.79 4.59
C MET A 224 1.40 12.25 4.51
N ILE A 225 0.94 12.85 5.62
CA ILE A 225 0.44 14.22 5.57
C ILE A 225 1.52 15.23 5.15
N GLU A 226 2.79 14.99 5.54
CA GLU A 226 3.93 15.80 5.11
C GLU A 226 4.19 15.68 3.59
N ALA A 227 4.04 14.48 3.03
CA ALA A 227 4.16 14.27 1.59
C ALA A 227 3.09 15.07 0.81
N PHE A 228 1.85 15.10 1.31
CA PHE A 228 0.79 15.93 0.74
C PHE A 228 1.09 17.42 0.87
N GLU A 229 1.64 17.88 2.00
CA GLU A 229 2.06 19.27 2.16
C GLU A 229 3.15 19.67 1.13
N LYS A 230 4.17 18.81 0.97
CA LYS A 230 5.24 19.02 -0.03
C LYS A 230 4.67 19.06 -1.44
N ARG A 231 3.72 18.17 -1.74
CA ARG A 231 3.07 18.11 -3.04
C ARG A 231 2.19 19.34 -3.31
N ALA A 232 1.46 19.81 -2.32
CA ALA A 232 0.69 21.06 -2.39
C ALA A 232 1.61 22.23 -2.73
N ARG A 233 2.74 22.37 -2.03
CA ARG A 233 3.76 23.41 -2.32
C ARG A 233 4.31 23.32 -3.74
N SER A 234 4.53 22.10 -4.25
CA SER A 234 5.06 21.89 -5.59
C SER A 234 4.10 22.26 -6.71
N ILE A 235 2.78 22.09 -6.53
CA ILE A 235 1.79 22.33 -7.58
C ILE A 235 1.15 23.72 -7.44
N LEU A 236 0.82 24.12 -6.21
CA LEU A 236 0.10 25.36 -5.92
C LEU A 236 1.04 26.54 -5.65
N GLY A 237 2.35 26.27 -5.51
CA GLY A 237 3.38 27.27 -5.23
C GLY A 237 3.44 27.68 -3.76
N THR A 238 4.26 28.69 -3.46
CA THR A 238 4.37 29.25 -2.12
C THR A 238 3.15 30.12 -1.82
N PRO A 239 2.51 29.97 -0.64
CA PRO A 239 1.29 30.70 -0.30
C PRO A 239 1.52 32.21 -0.28
N LYS A 240 0.56 32.98 -0.81
CA LYS A 240 0.63 34.46 -0.79
C LYS A 240 0.74 35.05 0.62
N SER A 241 0.29 34.35 1.67
CA SER A 241 0.41 34.84 3.06
C SER A 241 1.82 34.73 3.65
N ALA A 242 2.73 33.98 3.01
CA ALA A 242 4.12 33.84 3.45
C ALA A 242 5.06 34.94 2.91
N LEU A 243 4.52 35.89 2.13
CA LEU A 243 5.24 37.02 1.53
C LEU A 243 5.03 38.34 2.29
N LYS A 244 4.59 38.28 3.55
CA LYS A 244 4.31 39.46 4.37
C LYS A 244 5.10 39.46 5.67
#